data_AF-A0A945MGQ0-F1
#
_entry.id   AF-A0A945MGQ0-F1
#
_cell.length_a   1.000
_cell.length_b   1.000
_cell.length_c   1.000
_cell.angle_alpha   90.00
_cell.angle_beta   90.00
_cell.angle_gamma   90.00
#
_symmetry.space_group_name_H-M   'P 1'
#
loop_
_entity.id
_entity.type
_entity.pdbx_description
1 polymer ?
#
loop_
_entity_poly.entity_id
_entity_poly.type
_entity_poly.pdbx_seq_one_letter_code
_entity_poly.pdbx_strand_id
1 'polypeptide(L)'
;HLTCNTKVWNKLKKHERGAMKAGIEIAGRTITSLVERKNAEAVKQLMAEGVTLHDWAPSERAKFRASALKAWETWKTKSPEAAQLIEMHKAYMKANGIL
;
A
#
# COMPACT_ATOMS: atom_id res chain seq x y z
N HIS A 1 4.89 -5.50 4.36
CA HIS A 1 6.04 -6.00 3.57
C HIS A 1 6.69 -7.13 4.37
N LEU A 2 7.28 -8.12 3.70
CA LEU A 2 8.10 -9.15 4.35
C LEU A 2 9.51 -9.06 3.78
N THR A 3 10.50 -8.95 4.65
CA THR A 3 11.91 -9.01 4.28
C THR A 3 12.55 -10.18 5.00
N CYS A 4 13.46 -10.86 4.31
CA CYS A 4 14.19 -12.00 4.85
C CYS A 4 15.69 -11.72 4.77
N ASN A 5 16.47 -12.30 5.68
CA ASN A 5 17.91 -12.29 5.55
C ASN A 5 18.33 -12.99 4.24
N THR A 6 19.10 -12.30 3.40
CA THR A 6 19.49 -12.81 2.07
C THR A 6 20.30 -14.12 2.14
N LYS A 7 21.20 -14.27 3.11
CA LYS A 7 22.02 -15.48 3.27
C LYS A 7 21.17 -16.69 3.63
N VAL A 8 20.14 -16.50 4.45
CA VAL A 8 19.19 -17.57 4.80
C VAL A 8 18.27 -17.87 3.62
N TRP A 9 17.70 -16.84 2.99
CA TRP A 9 16.83 -16.97 1.84
C TRP A 9 17.46 -17.78 0.70
N ASN A 10 18.74 -17.53 0.42
CA ASN A 10 19.47 -18.22 -0.65
C ASN A 10 19.76 -19.69 -0.34
N LYS A 11 19.71 -20.11 0.93
CA LYS A 11 19.87 -21.51 1.34
C LYS A 11 18.57 -22.32 1.25
N LEU A 12 17.42 -21.64 1.08
CA LEU A 12 16.13 -22.31 0.96
C LEU A 12 15.99 -23.05 -0.38
N LYS A 13 15.45 -24.26 -0.32
CA LYS A 13 15.06 -25.06 -1.48
C LYS A 13 13.97 -24.34 -2.28
N LYS A 14 13.83 -24.70 -3.56
CA LYS A 14 12.86 -24.05 -4.46
C LYS A 14 11.42 -24.13 -3.91
N HIS A 15 11.01 -25.28 -3.37
CA HIS A 15 9.67 -25.45 -2.80
C HIS A 15 9.47 -24.64 -1.51
N GLU A 16 10.49 -24.51 -0.66
CA GLU A 16 10.44 -23.68 0.55
C GLU A 16 10.27 -22.20 0.19
N ARG A 17 11.04 -21.69 -0.79
CA ARG A 17 10.85 -20.32 -1.31
C ARG A 17 9.47 -20.13 -1.93
N GLY A 18 8.95 -21.16 -2.61
CA GLY A 18 7.59 -21.18 -3.14
C GLY A 18 6.53 -21.06 -2.05
N ALA A 19 6.66 -21.87 -0.99
CA ALA A 19 5.77 -21.83 0.17
C ALA A 19 5.80 -20.47 0.87
N MET A 20 6.98 -19.87 1.05
CA MET A 20 7.13 -18.53 1.63
C MET A 20 6.41 -17.45 0.80
N LYS A 21 6.55 -17.49 -0.53
CA LYS A 21 5.87 -16.55 -1.44
C LYS A 21 4.34 -16.71 -1.40
N ALA A 22 3.84 -17.94 -1.45
CA ALA A 22 2.41 -18.21 -1.31
C ALA A 22 1.89 -17.76 0.07
N GLY A 23 2.66 -18.03 1.13
CA GLY A 23 2.33 -17.64 2.49
C GLY A 23 2.17 -16.13 2.65
N ILE A 24 3.10 -15.32 2.14
CA ILE A 24 2.97 -13.85 2.23
C ILE A 24 1.82 -13.31 1.39
N GLU A 25 1.53 -13.92 0.24
CA GLU A 25 0.37 -13.53 -0.58
C GLU A 25 -0.95 -13.81 0.15
N ILE A 26 -1.10 -15.01 0.73
CA ILE A 26 -2.28 -15.39 1.51
C ILE A 26 -2.41 -14.49 2.73
N ALA A 27 -1.31 -14.27 3.46
CA ALA A 27 -1.31 -13.40 4.63
C ALA A 27 -1.72 -11.97 4.26
N GLY A 28 -1.19 -11.42 3.16
CA GLY A 28 -1.54 -10.10 2.67
C GLY A 28 -3.04 -9.95 2.40
N ARG A 29 -3.63 -10.89 1.65
CA ARG A 29 -5.08 -10.88 1.35
C ARG A 29 -5.91 -11.05 2.63
N THR A 30 -5.52 -11.97 3.50
CA THR A 30 -6.23 -12.25 4.75
C THR A 30 -6.24 -11.05 5.68
N ILE A 31 -5.09 -10.39 5.85
CA ILE A 31 -4.96 -9.19 6.68
C ILE A 31 -5.81 -8.05 6.11
N THR A 32 -5.79 -7.81 4.80
CA THR A 32 -6.63 -6.79 4.16
C THR A 32 -8.11 -7.01 4.47
N SER A 33 -8.64 -8.22 4.22
CA SER A 33 -10.05 -8.51 4.49
C SER A 33 -10.41 -8.41 5.98
N LEU A 34 -9.50 -8.82 6.88
CA LEU A 34 -9.70 -8.68 8.32
C LEU A 34 -9.79 -7.21 8.75
N VAL A 35 -8.88 -6.38 8.27
CA VAL A 35 -8.83 -4.94 8.58
C VAL A 35 -10.06 -4.24 8.02
N GLU A 36 -10.47 -4.53 6.78
CA GLU A 36 -11.69 -3.96 6.20
C GLU A 36 -12.93 -4.26 7.03
N ARG A 37 -13.10 -5.52 7.47
CA ARG A 37 -14.21 -5.92 8.33
C ARG A 37 -14.16 -5.21 9.68
N LYS A 38 -12.99 -5.16 10.32
CA LYS A 38 -12.81 -4.50 11.62
C LYS A 38 -13.01 -2.98 11.54
N ASN A 39 -12.59 -2.35 10.46
CA ASN A 39 -12.88 -0.94 10.21
C ASN A 39 -14.38 -0.70 10.04
N ALA A 40 -15.10 -1.56 9.31
CA ALA A 40 -16.56 -1.44 9.18
C ALA A 40 -17.30 -1.62 10.53
N GLU A 41 -16.83 -2.53 11.39
CA GLU A 41 -17.33 -2.68 12.77
C GLU A 41 -17.07 -1.41 13.60
N ALA A 42 -15.84 -0.89 13.54
CA ALA A 42 -15.43 0.32 14.27
C ALA A 42 -16.21 1.56 13.81
N VAL A 43 -16.45 1.72 12.50
CA VAL A 43 -17.26 2.81 11.95
C VAL A 43 -18.65 2.83 12.57
N LYS A 44 -19.32 1.66 12.66
CA LYS A 44 -20.65 1.56 13.29
C LYS A 44 -20.62 1.96 14.77
N GLN A 45 -19.60 1.48 15.50
CA GLN A 45 -19.43 1.81 16.90
C GLN A 45 -19.22 3.31 17.11
N LEU A 46 -18.27 3.91 16.37
CA LEU A 46 -17.95 5.34 16.48
C LEU A 46 -19.16 6.21 16.16
N MET A 47 -19.95 5.87 15.15
CA MET A 47 -21.18 6.58 14.84
C MET A 47 -22.22 6.46 15.95
N ALA A 48 -22.35 5.30 16.59
CA ALA A 48 -23.22 5.11 17.75
C ALA A 48 -22.76 5.91 18.98
N GLU A 49 -21.46 6.14 19.11
CA GLU A 49 -20.85 7.01 20.13
C GLU A 49 -20.95 8.50 19.78
N GLY A 50 -21.57 8.86 18.64
CA GLY A 50 -21.78 10.25 18.22
C GLY A 50 -20.57 10.87 17.51
N VAL A 51 -19.59 10.07 17.09
CA VAL A 51 -18.43 10.55 16.33
C VAL A 51 -18.81 10.83 14.87
N THR A 52 -18.49 12.03 14.40
CA THR A 52 -18.63 12.41 12.98
C THR A 52 -17.47 11.86 12.16
N LEU A 53 -17.76 11.03 11.17
CA LEU A 53 -16.78 10.54 10.21
C LEU A 53 -16.84 11.37 8.92
N HIS A 54 -15.69 11.80 8.43
CA HIS A 54 -15.58 12.64 7.24
C HIS A 54 -15.04 11.84 6.06
N ASP A 55 -15.91 11.52 5.12
CA ASP A 55 -15.51 11.01 3.81
C ASP A 55 -15.21 12.18 2.87
N TRP A 56 -13.94 12.39 2.55
CA TRP A 56 -13.54 13.48 1.66
C TRP A 56 -14.08 13.27 0.25
N ALA A 57 -14.71 14.32 -0.29
CA ALA A 57 -15.19 14.35 -1.65
C ALA A 57 -14.06 14.01 -2.66
N PRO A 58 -14.38 13.41 -3.82
CA PRO A 58 -13.39 13.07 -4.82
C PRO A 58 -12.48 14.24 -5.24
N SER A 59 -13.03 15.45 -5.31
CA SER A 59 -12.27 16.69 -5.62
C SER A 59 -11.19 17.02 -4.57
N GLU A 60 -11.49 16.87 -3.28
CA GLU A 60 -10.53 17.09 -2.20
C GLU A 60 -9.45 16.02 -2.17
N ARG A 61 -9.83 14.76 -2.40
CA ARG A 61 -8.87 13.66 -2.57
C ARG A 61 -7.95 13.90 -3.78
N ALA A 62 -8.48 14.47 -4.87
CA ALA A 62 -7.68 14.82 -6.05
C ALA A 62 -6.70 15.96 -5.77
N LYS A 63 -7.12 17.01 -5.05
CA LYS A 63 -6.22 18.09 -4.57
C LYS A 63 -5.10 17.53 -3.70
N PHE A 64 -5.43 16.64 -2.75
CA PHE A 64 -4.44 15.97 -1.92
C PHE A 64 -3.46 15.15 -2.76
N ARG A 65 -3.97 14.35 -3.72
CA ARG A 65 -3.13 13.56 -4.63
C ARG A 65 -2.16 14.43 -5.43
N ALA A 66 -2.62 15.57 -5.95
CA ALA A 66 -1.75 16.51 -6.67
C ALA A 66 -0.60 17.03 -5.78
N SER A 67 -0.88 17.36 -4.52
CA SER A 67 0.15 17.75 -3.55
C SER A 67 1.10 16.60 -3.20
N ALA A 68 0.60 15.39 -3.03
CA ALA A 68 1.42 14.20 -2.76
C ALA A 68 2.38 13.91 -3.93
N LEU A 69 1.93 14.05 -5.17
CA LEU A 69 2.79 13.90 -6.35
C LEU A 69 3.91 14.95 -6.41
N LYS A 70 3.65 16.20 -5.98
CA LYS A 70 4.70 17.22 -5.85
C LYS A 70 5.76 16.82 -4.83
N ALA A 71 5.33 16.28 -3.68
CA ALA A 71 6.26 15.76 -2.68
C ALA A 71 7.09 14.60 -3.23
N TRP A 72 6.50 13.73 -4.08
CA TRP A 72 7.25 12.67 -4.75
C TRP A 72 8.34 13.23 -5.67
N GLU A 73 8.12 14.34 -6.37
CA GLU A 73 9.19 14.97 -7.15
C GLU A 73 10.39 15.39 -6.29
N THR A 74 10.17 15.82 -5.05
CA THR A 74 11.26 16.05 -4.09
C THR A 74 11.97 14.75 -3.68
N TRP A 75 11.26 13.64 -3.55
CA TRP A 75 11.86 12.35 -3.22
C TRP A 75 12.68 11.76 -4.36
N LYS A 76 12.34 12.05 -5.61
CA LYS A 76 13.13 11.63 -6.78
C LYS A 76 14.56 12.15 -6.74
N THR A 77 14.81 13.29 -6.08
CA THR A 77 16.17 13.86 -6.00
C THR A 77 17.04 13.18 -4.93
N LYS A 78 16.49 12.27 -4.12
CA LYS A 78 17.21 11.66 -3.00
C LYS A 78 18.09 10.49 -3.42
N SER A 79 17.74 9.76 -4.48
CA SER A 79 18.61 8.77 -5.11
C SER A 79 18.10 8.37 -6.51
N PRO A 80 18.95 7.78 -7.37
CA PRO A 80 18.52 7.20 -8.64
C PRO A 80 17.43 6.12 -8.49
N GLU A 81 17.50 5.30 -7.45
CA GLU A 81 16.51 4.25 -7.16
C GLU A 81 15.18 4.84 -6.73
N ALA A 82 15.18 5.90 -5.92
CA ALA A 82 13.97 6.63 -5.56
C ALA A 82 13.31 7.25 -6.80
N ALA A 83 14.11 7.83 -7.69
CA ALA A 83 13.64 8.35 -8.97
C ALA A 83 12.95 7.26 -9.82
N GLN A 84 13.63 6.12 -9.99
CA GLN A 84 13.12 4.99 -10.75
C GLN A 84 11.84 4.42 -10.14
N LEU A 85 11.81 4.24 -8.81
CA LEU A 85 10.64 3.71 -8.10
C LEU A 85 9.42 4.60 -8.30
N ILE A 86 9.57 5.91 -8.17
CA ILE A 86 8.48 6.88 -8.30
C ILE A 86 7.95 6.92 -9.74
N GLU A 87 8.83 6.92 -10.74
CA GLU A 87 8.41 6.90 -12.14
C GLU A 87 7.67 5.62 -12.50
N MET A 88 8.13 4.46 -12.01
CA MET A 88 7.42 3.19 -12.17
C MET A 88 6.02 3.23 -11.53
N HIS A 89 5.90 3.80 -10.33
CA HIS A 89 4.61 3.94 -9.66
C HIS A 89 3.67 4.89 -10.44
N LYS A 90 4.16 6.04 -10.90
CA LYS A 90 3.36 6.98 -11.71
C LYS A 90 2.88 6.34 -13.01
N ALA A 91 3.74 5.60 -13.70
CA ALA A 91 3.37 4.87 -14.92
C ALA A 91 2.26 3.84 -14.65
N TYR A 92 2.39 3.03 -13.59
CA TYR A 92 1.36 2.08 -13.17
C TYR A 92 0.04 2.78 -12.84
N MET A 93 0.09 3.85 -12.04
CA MET A 93 -1.12 4.58 -11.65
C MET A 93 -1.85 5.18 -12.86
N LYS A 94 -1.11 5.72 -13.84
CA LYS A 94 -1.68 6.24 -15.09
C LYS A 94 -2.31 5.11 -15.92
N ALA A 95 -1.65 3.96 -16.05
CA ALA A 95 -2.19 2.82 -16.79
C ALA A 95 -3.50 2.26 -16.18
N ASN A 96 -3.69 2.43 -14.87
CA ASN A 96 -4.87 1.96 -14.15
C ASN A 96 -5.92 3.06 -13.89
N GLY A 97 -5.78 4.25 -14.48
CA GLY A 97 -6.74 5.36 -14.31
C GLY A 97 -6.80 5.96 -12.90
N ILE A 98 -5.74 5.79 -12.11
CA ILE A 98 -5.61 6.37 -10.76
C ILE A 98 -5.09 7.82 -10.85
N LEU A 99 -4.35 8.13 -11.93
CA LEU A 99 -3.87 9.46 -12.31
C LEU A 99 -4.59 9.99 -13.54
#